data_AF-A0A947EE72-F1
#
_entry.id   AF-A0A947EE72-F1
#
_cell.length_a   1.000
_cell.length_b   1.000
_cell.length_c   1.000
_cell.angle_alpha   90.00
_cell.angle_beta   90.00
_cell.angle_gamma   90.00
#
_symmetry.space_group_name_H-M   'P 1'
#
loop_
_entity.id
_entity.type
_entity.pdbx_description
1 polymer ?
#
loop_
_entity_poly.entity_id
_entity_poly.type
_entity_poly.pdbx_seq_one_letter_code
_entity_poly.pdbx_strand_id
1 'polypeptide(L)'
;MEAALIIAWRLGLGWLVGRRFVLLTTSTQESERLSVLPYAFAGGTFYVPADPGAPWVGDVAAKPQALVQAAPGPRGVRARPVTRPDELTAARQALGVSGDVMALDGSGDPSPMMTPPDLAWVWPVAAVVWWLTRD
;
A
#
# COMPACT_ATOMS: atom_id res chain seq x y z
N MET A 1 11.64 2.69 11.46
CA MET A 1 10.17 2.73 11.59
C MET A 1 9.48 1.80 10.59
N GLU A 2 9.93 1.76 9.32
CA GLU A 2 9.42 0.82 8.30
C GLU A 2 9.44 -0.66 8.72
N ALA A 3 10.53 -1.12 9.33
CA ALA A 3 10.64 -2.52 9.79
C ALA A 3 9.54 -2.92 10.79
N ALA A 4 9.14 -2.01 11.70
CA ALA A 4 8.08 -2.26 12.66
C ALA A 4 6.70 -2.34 12.00
N LEU A 5 6.46 -1.54 10.94
CA LEU A 5 5.21 -1.58 10.17
C LEU A 5 5.12 -2.86 9.34
N ILE A 6 6.22 -3.31 8.75
CA ILE A 6 6.29 -4.59 8.01
C ILE A 6 6.05 -5.76 8.98
N ILE A 7 6.65 -5.74 10.17
CA ILE A 7 6.41 -6.76 11.20
C ILE A 7 4.96 -6.74 11.66
N ALA A 8 4.38 -5.57 11.96
CA ALA A 8 2.97 -5.44 12.33
C ALA A 8 2.04 -5.97 11.22
N TRP A 9 2.36 -5.71 9.95
CA TRP A 9 1.64 -6.24 8.81
C TRP A 9 1.73 -7.77 8.71
N ARG A 10 2.91 -8.34 8.94
CA ARG A 10 3.13 -9.79 8.95
C ARG A 10 2.50 -10.50 10.16
N LEU A 11 2.37 -9.80 11.28
CA LEU A 11 1.55 -10.20 12.43
C LEU A 11 0.05 -9.95 12.20
N GLY A 12 -0.32 -9.58 10.97
CA GLY A 12 -1.64 -9.27 10.44
C GLY A 12 -2.50 -8.29 11.25
N LEU A 13 -1.82 -7.33 11.85
CA LEU A 13 -2.37 -6.00 12.12
C LEU A 13 -2.52 -5.16 10.84
N GLY A 14 -2.47 -5.79 9.66
CA GLY A 14 -2.70 -5.15 8.35
C GLY A 14 -4.05 -4.47 8.23
N TRP A 15 -5.07 -4.85 9.01
CA TRP A 15 -6.35 -4.13 9.06
C TRP A 15 -6.26 -2.77 9.77
N LEU A 16 -5.31 -2.61 10.70
CA LEU A 16 -5.09 -1.39 11.46
C LEU A 16 -4.10 -0.47 10.73
N VAL A 17 -2.98 -1.05 10.28
CA VAL A 17 -1.92 -0.35 9.53
C VAL A 17 -2.38 -0.04 8.11
N GLY A 18 -3.07 -0.98 7.46
CA GLY A 18 -3.58 -0.86 6.10
C GLY A 18 -4.70 0.13 5.90
N ARG A 19 -5.19 0.80 6.95
CA ARG A 19 -6.12 1.94 6.84
C ARG A 19 -5.40 3.26 6.54
N ARG A 20 -4.10 3.35 6.85
CA ARG A 20 -3.30 4.56 6.66
C ARG A 20 -2.08 4.35 5.77
N PHE A 21 -1.59 3.11 5.70
CA PHE A 21 -0.37 2.78 4.96
C PHE A 21 -0.63 1.73 3.90
N VAL A 22 0.07 1.87 2.78
CA VAL A 22 0.12 0.89 1.69
C VAL A 22 1.53 0.35 1.60
N LEU A 23 1.64 -0.95 1.39
CA LEU A 23 2.88 -1.58 0.95
C LEU A 23 2.91 -1.51 -0.57
N LEU A 24 3.82 -0.71 -1.11
CA LEU A 24 4.08 -0.61 -2.52
C LEU A 24 5.29 -1.48 -2.86
N THR A 25 5.10 -2.47 -3.72
CA THR A 25 6.21 -3.23 -4.30
C THR A 25 6.46 -2.70 -5.71
N THR A 26 7.60 -2.05 -5.89
CA THR A 26 8.12 -1.62 -7.19
C THR A 26 9.12 -2.65 -7.70
N SER A 27 9.21 -2.80 -9.01
CA SER A 27 10.16 -3.71 -9.65
C SER A 27 11.04 -2.91 -10.60
N THR A 28 12.35 -2.93 -10.37
CA THR A 28 13.34 -2.50 -11.35
C THR A 28 13.82 -3.71 -12.16
N GLN A 29 14.62 -3.49 -13.20
CA GLN A 29 15.20 -4.57 -14.00
C GLN A 29 16.10 -5.51 -13.16
N GLU A 30 16.61 -5.03 -12.02
CA GLU A 30 17.59 -5.75 -11.19
C GLU A 30 17.05 -6.17 -9.81
N SER A 31 15.99 -5.54 -9.28
CA SER A 31 15.51 -5.81 -7.93
C SER A 31 14.06 -5.40 -7.71
N GLU A 32 13.38 -6.13 -6.83
CA GLU A 32 12.10 -5.71 -6.27
C GLU A 32 12.35 -4.91 -4.99
N ARG A 33 11.65 -3.78 -4.85
CA ARG A 33 11.74 -2.92 -3.69
C ARG A 33 10.37 -2.79 -3.04
N LEU A 34 10.34 -2.99 -1.73
CA LEU A 34 9.16 -2.79 -0.90
C LEU A 34 9.27 -1.42 -0.21
N SER A 35 8.22 -0.62 -0.31
CA SER A 35 8.13 0.70 0.35
C SER A 35 6.80 0.82 1.09
N VAL A 36 6.84 1.38 2.30
CA VAL A 36 5.64 1.61 3.10
C VAL A 36 5.30 3.09 3.06
N LEU A 37 4.17 3.43 2.48
CA LEU A 37 3.79 4.82 2.21
C LEU A 37 2.44 5.14 2.85
N PRO A 38 2.23 6.36 3.36
CA PRO A 38 0.88 6.81 3.67
C PRO A 38 0.06 6.87 2.36
N TYR A 39 -1.23 6.55 2.44
CA TYR A 39 -2.10 6.62 1.28
C TYR A 39 -3.48 7.18 1.60
N ALA A 40 -4.14 7.68 0.56
CA ALA A 40 -5.57 7.93 0.54
C ALA A 40 -6.21 7.09 -0.57
N PHE A 41 -7.45 6.61 -0.36
CA PHE A 41 -8.16 5.84 -1.37
C PHE A 41 -9.48 6.51 -1.70
N ALA A 42 -9.65 6.90 -2.96
CA ALA A 42 -10.84 7.57 -3.45
C ALA A 42 -11.12 7.12 -4.89
N GLY A 43 -12.39 6.84 -5.20
CA GLY A 43 -12.80 6.48 -6.57
C GLY A 43 -12.17 5.19 -7.12
N GLY A 44 -11.65 4.30 -6.26
CA GLY A 44 -10.95 3.09 -6.70
C GLY A 44 -9.45 3.25 -6.93
N THR A 45 -8.91 4.46 -6.75
CA THR A 45 -7.50 4.81 -6.96
C THR A 45 -6.82 5.06 -5.62
N PHE A 46 -5.59 4.56 -5.47
CA PHE A 46 -4.74 4.91 -4.33
C PHE A 46 -3.93 6.15 -4.67
N TYR A 47 -3.91 7.12 -3.77
CA TYR A 47 -3.09 8.32 -3.86
C TYR A 47 -1.96 8.21 -2.86
N VAL A 48 -0.73 8.45 -3.30
CA VAL A 48 0.47 8.42 -2.45
C VAL A 48 1.32 9.68 -2.68
N PRO A 49 1.94 10.24 -1.63
CA PRO A 49 2.79 11.42 -1.78
C PRO A 49 4.06 11.06 -2.53
N ALA A 50 4.38 11.78 -3.60
CA ALA A 50 5.56 11.58 -4.40
C ALA A 50 6.66 12.55 -3.97
N ASP A 51 7.53 12.07 -3.09
CA ASP A 51 8.76 12.79 -2.77
C ASP A 51 9.81 12.48 -3.86
N PRO A 52 10.30 13.47 -4.62
CA PRO A 52 11.28 13.25 -5.68
C PRO A 52 12.60 12.64 -5.18
N GLY A 53 12.90 12.72 -3.89
CA GLY A 53 14.05 12.03 -3.28
C GLY A 53 13.81 10.56 -2.96
N ALA A 54 12.57 10.08 -3.04
CA ALA A 54 12.23 8.72 -2.66
C ALA A 54 12.58 7.70 -3.78
N PRO A 55 13.31 6.61 -3.47
CA PRO A 55 13.77 5.67 -4.49
C PRO A 55 12.64 5.03 -5.33
N TRP A 56 11.47 4.80 -4.71
CA TRP A 56 10.31 4.20 -5.39
C TRP A 56 9.75 5.10 -6.51
N VAL A 57 9.93 6.42 -6.44
CA VAL A 57 9.47 7.36 -7.48
C VAL A 57 10.27 7.16 -8.75
N GLY A 58 11.59 6.96 -8.63
CA GLY A 58 12.45 6.62 -9.76
C GLY A 58 12.12 5.25 -10.36
N ASP A 59 11.89 4.26 -9.50
CA ASP A 59 11.52 2.90 -9.94
C ASP A 59 10.23 2.90 -10.76
N VAL A 60 9.22 3.63 -10.28
CA VAL A 60 7.92 3.79 -10.94
C VAL A 60 8.03 4.58 -12.24
N ALA A 61 8.90 5.61 -12.28
CA ALA A 61 9.13 6.37 -13.50
C ALA A 61 9.75 5.50 -14.62
N ALA A 62 10.61 4.55 -14.25
CA ALA A 62 11.18 3.57 -15.18
C ALA A 62 10.19 2.47 -15.58
N LYS A 63 9.45 1.92 -14.61
CA LYS A 63 8.43 0.89 -14.81
C LYS A 63 7.16 1.26 -14.04
N PRO A 64 6.11 1.75 -14.72
CA PRO A 64 4.91 2.27 -14.05
C PRO A 64 4.02 1.19 -13.44
N GLN A 65 4.40 -0.09 -13.54
CA GLN A 65 3.65 -1.22 -12.98
C GLN A 65 4.18 -1.54 -11.59
N ALA A 66 3.27 -1.61 -10.61
CA ALA A 66 3.60 -1.92 -9.24
C ALA A 66 2.51 -2.78 -8.59
N LEU A 67 2.80 -3.31 -7.41
CA LEU A 67 1.83 -4.01 -6.57
C LEU A 67 1.55 -3.18 -5.32
N VAL A 68 0.28 -3.12 -4.93
CA VAL A 68 -0.13 -2.50 -3.67
C VAL A 68 -0.76 -3.53 -2.76
N GLN A 69 -0.42 -3.48 -1.47
CA GLN A 69 -1.14 -4.18 -0.42
C GLN A 69 -1.65 -3.14 0.58
N ALA A 70 -2.96 -2.99 0.64
CA ALA A 70 -3.68 -2.09 1.53
C ALA A 70 -4.91 -2.82 2.13
N ALA A 71 -5.66 -2.17 3.02
CA ALA A 71 -6.88 -2.75 3.59
C ALA A 71 -7.92 -3.22 2.53
N PRO A 72 -8.10 -2.56 1.37
CA PRO A 72 -8.96 -3.06 0.28
C PRO A 72 -8.48 -4.35 -0.40
N GLY A 73 -7.32 -4.89 0.01
CA GLY A 73 -6.71 -6.09 -0.51
C GLY A 73 -5.52 -5.82 -1.45
N PRO A 74 -4.75 -6.88 -1.77
CA PRO A 74 -3.63 -6.80 -2.71
C PRO A 74 -4.14 -6.61 -4.15
N ARG A 75 -3.53 -5.70 -4.92
CA ARG A 75 -3.89 -5.45 -6.32
C ARG A 75 -2.67 -5.03 -7.14
N GLY A 76 -2.66 -5.41 -8.42
CA GLY A 76 -1.80 -4.80 -9.43
C GLY A 76 -2.27 -3.38 -9.72
N VAL A 77 -1.33 -2.45 -9.78
CA VAL A 77 -1.60 -1.04 -10.07
C VAL A 77 -0.65 -0.49 -11.12
N ARG A 78 -1.13 0.53 -11.83
CA ARG A 78 -0.31 1.40 -12.66
C ARG A 78 -0.20 2.76 -12.00
N ALA A 79 1.03 3.19 -11.77
CA ALA A 79 1.33 4.47 -11.19
C ALA A 79 1.41 5.56 -12.26
N ARG A 80 0.80 6.71 -11.97
CA ARG A 80 0.82 7.91 -12.82
C ARG A 80 0.93 9.18 -11.97
N PRO A 81 1.58 10.24 -12.48
CA PRO A 81 1.53 11.55 -11.84
C PRO A 81 0.12 12.14 -11.91
N VAL A 82 -0.33 12.75 -10.82
CA VAL A 82 -1.59 13.49 -10.78
C VAL A 82 -1.35 14.89 -11.34
N THR A 83 -1.76 15.13 -12.59
CA THR A 83 -1.54 16.40 -13.28
C THR A 83 -2.77 17.31 -13.29
N ARG A 84 -3.98 16.74 -13.09
CA ARG A 84 -5.22 17.51 -13.10
C ARG A 84 -5.34 18.34 -11.81
N PRO A 85 -5.57 19.67 -11.89
CA PRO A 85 -5.62 20.53 -10.71
C PRO A 85 -6.65 20.12 -9.66
N ASP A 86 -7.86 19.73 -10.10
CA ASP A 86 -8.94 19.34 -9.20
C ASP A 86 -8.62 18.02 -8.48
N GLU A 87 -8.09 17.04 -9.23
CA GLU A 87 -7.66 15.76 -8.69
C GLU A 87 -6.49 15.93 -7.73
N LEU A 88 -5.52 16.78 -8.07
CA LEU A 88 -4.36 17.07 -7.24
C LEU A 88 -4.77 17.73 -5.92
N THR A 89 -5.69 18.69 -5.97
CA THR A 89 -6.23 19.35 -4.77
C THR A 89 -6.94 18.35 -3.86
N ALA A 90 -7.82 17.52 -4.43
CA ALA A 90 -8.54 16.50 -3.67
C ALA A 90 -7.58 15.48 -3.04
N ALA A 91 -6.58 15.02 -3.79
CA ALA A 91 -5.61 14.05 -3.30
C ALA A 91 -4.71 14.63 -2.20
N ARG A 92 -4.26 15.89 -2.35
CA ARG A 92 -3.50 16.63 -1.32
C ARG A 92 -4.28 16.78 -0.02
N GLN A 93 -5.55 17.16 -0.11
CA GLN A 93 -6.43 17.27 1.05
C GLN A 93 -6.63 15.93 1.75
N ALA A 94 -6.86 14.86 0.99
CA ALA A 94 -7.06 13.53 1.55
C ALA A 94 -5.80 12.97 2.22
N LEU A 95 -4.62 13.29 1.69
CA LEU A 95 -3.33 12.88 2.24
C LEU A 95 -2.81 13.80 3.35
N GLY A 96 -3.32 15.04 3.46
CA GLY A 96 -2.76 16.07 4.34
C GLY A 96 -1.37 16.55 3.92
N VAL A 97 -1.06 16.54 2.62
CA VAL A 97 0.26 16.92 2.08
C VAL A 97 0.15 18.09 1.10
N SER A 98 1.23 18.86 0.93
CA SER A 98 1.30 19.97 -0.05
C SER A 98 2.13 19.65 -1.30
N GLY A 99 2.82 18.50 -1.32
CA GLY A 99 3.76 18.10 -2.37
C GLY A 99 3.10 17.48 -3.60
N ASP A 100 3.94 16.85 -4.43
CA ASP A 100 3.48 16.07 -5.58
C ASP A 100 2.80 14.78 -5.13
N VAL A 101 1.89 14.27 -5.96
CA VAL A 101 1.10 13.09 -5.66
C VAL A 101 1.07 12.18 -6.88
N MET A 102 1.20 10.88 -6.63
CA MET A 102 1.01 9.84 -7.65
C MET A 102 -0.29 9.11 -7.37
N ALA A 103 -1.03 8.86 -8.45
CA ALA A 103 -2.18 7.98 -8.46
C ALA A 103 -1.73 6.57 -8.86
N LEU A 104 -2.19 5.57 -8.13
CA LEU A 104 -2.00 4.15 -8.40
C LEU A 104 -3.36 3.58 -8.80
N ASP A 105 -3.62 3.53 -10.10
CA ASP A 105 -4.87 3.04 -10.64
C ASP A 105 -4.82 1.51 -10.75
N GLY A 106 -5.93 0.83 -10.43
CA GLY A 106 -6.01 -0.63 -10.59
C GLY A 106 -5.75 -1.04 -12.03
N SER A 107 -4.80 -1.95 -12.27
CA SER A 107 -4.41 -2.33 -13.64
C SER A 107 -5.42 -3.26 -14.33
N GLY A 108 -6.47 -3.72 -13.65
CA GLY A 108 -7.46 -4.70 -14.17
C GLY A 108 -6.89 -6.10 -14.42
N ASP A 109 -5.58 -6.20 -14.63
CA ASP A 109 -4.83 -7.43 -14.80
C ASP A 109 -4.63 -8.13 -13.44
N PRO A 110 -5.13 -9.37 -13.26
CA PRO A 110 -4.84 -10.16 -12.06
C PRO A 110 -3.36 -10.51 -12.05
N SER A 111 -2.55 -9.68 -11.38
CA SER A 111 -1.13 -9.94 -11.24
C SER A 111 -0.88 -11.35 -10.68
N PRO A 112 0.04 -12.14 -11.27
CA PRO A 112 0.23 -13.54 -10.89
C PRO A 112 0.74 -13.63 -9.45
N MET A 113 -0.03 -14.34 -8.63
CA MET A 113 0.27 -14.92 -7.32
C MET A 113 1.28 -14.17 -6.43
N MET A 114 0.76 -13.34 -5.52
CA MET A 114 1.27 -13.36 -4.15
C MET A 114 0.24 -14.10 -3.30
N THR A 115 0.69 -15.21 -2.72
CA THR A 115 0.01 -15.98 -1.67
C THR A 115 -0.69 -15.01 -0.71
N PRO A 116 -1.96 -15.25 -0.34
CA PRO A 116 -2.63 -14.44 0.67
C PRO A 116 -1.70 -14.28 1.88
N PRO A 117 -1.67 -13.11 2.55
CA PRO A 117 -0.96 -12.99 3.82
C PRO A 117 -1.46 -14.13 4.69
N ASP A 118 -0.54 -15.02 5.06
CA ASP A 118 -0.83 -16.29 5.70
C ASP A 118 -1.64 -15.99 6.97
N LEU A 119 -2.96 -16.17 6.90
CA LEU A 119 -3.90 -15.94 8.02
C LEU A 119 -3.73 -17.00 9.10
N ALA A 120 -2.72 -17.87 8.99
CA ALA A 120 -2.36 -18.89 9.97
C ALA A 120 -2.23 -18.35 11.39
N TRP A 121 -1.88 -17.07 11.58
CA TRP A 121 -1.76 -16.44 12.90
C TRP A 121 -3.09 -15.90 13.49
N VAL A 122 -4.15 -15.73 12.69
CA VAL A 122 -5.48 -15.32 13.20
C VAL A 122 -6.06 -16.37 14.14
N TRP A 123 -5.83 -17.66 13.86
CA TRP A 123 -6.30 -18.76 14.70
C TRP A 123 -5.66 -18.77 16.10
N PRO A 124 -4.33 -18.62 16.28
CA PRO A 124 -3.71 -18.45 17.59
C PRO A 124 -4.25 -17.27 18.39
N VAL A 125 -4.45 -16.10 17.76
CA VAL A 125 -5.00 -14.92 18.46
C VAL A 125 -6.45 -15.14 18.84
N ALA A 126 -7.27 -15.70 17.94
CA ALA A 126 -8.65 -16.07 18.24
C ALA A 126 -8.72 -17.11 19.38
N ALA A 127 -7.80 -18.08 19.41
CA ALA A 127 -7.73 -19.09 20.47
C ALA A 127 -7.36 -18.46 21.83
N VAL A 128 -6.40 -17.53 21.87
CA VAL A 128 -6.01 -16.81 23.10
C VAL A 128 -7.13 -15.91 23.60
N VAL A 129 -7.78 -15.14 22.71
CA VAL A 129 -8.91 -14.28 23.07
C VAL A 129 -10.08 -15.12 23.58
N TRP A 130 -10.42 -16.20 22.87
CA TRP A 130 -11.48 -17.11 23.29
C TRP A 130 -11.19 -17.74 24.65
N TRP A 131 -9.95 -18.13 24.92
CA TRP A 131 -9.52 -18.65 26.22
C TRP A 131 -9.68 -17.60 27.34
N LEU A 132 -9.28 -16.36 27.12
CA LEU A 132 -9.40 -15.26 28.09
C LEU A 132 -10.85 -14.81 28.36
N THR A 133 -11.76 -15.01 27.40
CA THR A 133 -13.18 -14.64 27.54
C THR A 133 -14.07 -15.77 28.07
N ARG A 134 -13.48 -16.94 28.36
CA ARG A 134 -14.21 -18.13 28.82
C ARG A 134 -14.25 -18.30 30.34
N ASP A 135 -13.64 -17.39 31.09
CA ASP A 135 -13.73 -17.26 32.55
C ASP A 135 -14.88 -16.32 32.96
#